data_AF-A0A392PTR7-F1
#
_entry.id   AF-A0A392PTR7-F1
#
_cell.length_a   1.000
_cell.length_b   1.000
_cell.length_c   1.000
_cell.angle_alpha   90.00
_cell.angle_beta   90.00
_cell.angle_gamma   90.00
#
_symmetry.space_group_name_H-M   'P 1'
#
loop_
_entity.id
_entity.type
_entity.pdbx_description
1 polymer ?
#
loop_
_entity_poly.entity_id
_entity_poly.type
_entity_poly.pdbx_seq_one_letter_code
_entity_poly.pdbx_strand_id
1 'polypeptide(L)'
;MCFKLFNKKDDIYVWQKAKDNSCYDKLPRETYPPKCDDSLEPDSGWYTPLRACFVVPNEKYKKSGLTYMSKWPQRLNVAPERISIVQGSSTSSFSHDNSKWKKRVHHYKKLLPDLGTEKVRNVMDMNTAYG
;
A
#
# COMPACT_ATOMS: atom_id res chain seq x y z
N MET A 1 -8.48 -14.11 -19.52
CA MET A 1 -7.71 -13.23 -18.60
C MET A 1 -8.52 -11.99 -18.29
N CYS A 2 -8.63 -11.60 -17.02
CA CYS A 2 -9.45 -10.45 -16.59
C CYS A 2 -8.68 -9.12 -16.64
N PHE A 3 -7.93 -8.90 -17.72
CA PHE A 3 -7.16 -7.68 -17.96
C PHE A 3 -7.57 -7.10 -19.31
N LYS A 4 -7.59 -5.77 -19.38
CA LYS A 4 -7.77 -5.03 -20.63
C LYS A 4 -6.58 -4.12 -20.88
N LEU A 5 -6.21 -3.92 -22.13
CA LEU A 5 -5.20 -2.92 -22.49
C LEU A 5 -5.72 -1.55 -22.08
N PHE A 6 -4.95 -0.83 -21.25
CA PHE A 6 -5.31 0.49 -20.73
C PHE A 6 -4.64 1.60 -21.53
N ASN A 7 -3.35 1.44 -21.82
CA ASN A 7 -2.60 2.40 -22.59
C ASN A 7 -1.42 1.71 -23.29
N LYS A 8 -0.96 2.29 -24.39
CA LYS A 8 0.22 1.86 -25.13
C LYS A 8 0.99 3.10 -25.57
N LYS A 9 2.30 3.12 -25.32
CA LYS A 9 3.21 4.13 -25.83
C LYS A 9 4.50 3.44 -26.28
N ASP A 10 4.85 3.60 -27.55
CA ASP A 10 6.02 2.95 -28.16
C ASP A 10 6.00 1.42 -27.93
N ASP A 11 6.99 0.89 -27.22
CA ASP A 11 7.16 -0.50 -26.81
C ASP A 11 6.56 -0.82 -25.41
N ILE A 12 5.95 0.16 -24.73
CA ILE A 12 5.37 0.03 -23.40
C ILE A 12 3.86 -0.21 -23.48
N TYR A 13 3.40 -1.29 -22.84
CA TYR A 13 1.99 -1.67 -22.75
C TYR A 13 1.53 -1.70 -21.30
N VAL A 14 0.50 -0.92 -20.98
CA VAL A 14 -0.11 -0.89 -19.64
C VAL A 14 -1.42 -1.65 -19.68
N TRP A 15 -1.53 -2.67 -18.82
CA TRP A 15 -2.73 -3.49 -18.68
C TRP A 15 -3.45 -3.15 -17.38
N GLN A 16 -4.76 -3.01 -17.44
CA GLN A 16 -5.61 -2.76 -16.29
C GLN A 16 -6.40 -4.02 -15.93
N LYS A 17 -6.31 -4.43 -14.67
CA LYS A 17 -7.19 -5.44 -14.06
C LYS A 17 -8.66 -5.02 -14.16
N ALA A 18 -9.56 -5.98 -14.31
CA ALA A 18 -11.00 -5.75 -14.19
C ALA A 18 -11.30 -5.07 -12.84
N LYS A 19 -12.21 -4.08 -12.87
CA LYS A 19 -12.52 -3.22 -11.71
C LYS A 19 -13.46 -3.89 -10.70
N ASP A 20 -14.19 -4.89 -11.15
CA ASP A 20 -15.18 -5.64 -10.38
C ASP A 20 -14.95 -7.15 -10.54
N ASN A 21 -15.72 -7.94 -9.79
CA ASN A 21 -15.61 -9.39 -9.78
C ASN A 21 -16.32 -10.10 -10.95
N SER A 22 -17.08 -9.38 -11.79
CA SER A 22 -17.91 -9.98 -12.84
C SER A 22 -17.12 -10.84 -13.85
N CYS A 23 -15.85 -10.48 -14.12
CA CYS A 23 -14.96 -11.29 -14.93
C CYS A 23 -14.37 -12.47 -14.14
N TYR A 24 -13.91 -12.20 -12.92
CA TYR A 24 -13.20 -13.19 -12.11
C TYR A 24 -14.11 -14.32 -11.61
N ASP A 25 -15.42 -14.08 -11.50
CA ASP A 25 -16.40 -15.08 -11.08
C ASP A 25 -16.80 -16.04 -12.22
N LYS A 26 -16.53 -15.66 -13.46
CA LYS A 26 -16.73 -16.51 -14.65
C LYS A 26 -15.51 -17.39 -14.96
N LEU A 27 -14.40 -17.19 -14.25
CA LEU A 27 -13.20 -18.00 -14.44
C LEU A 27 -13.45 -19.43 -13.93
N PRO A 28 -13.04 -20.47 -14.69
CA PRO A 28 -13.09 -21.85 -14.21
C PRO A 28 -12.34 -22.03 -12.89
N ARG A 29 -12.80 -22.96 -12.04
CA ARG A 29 -12.12 -23.25 -10.76
C ARG A 29 -10.67 -23.70 -10.95
N GLU A 30 -10.36 -24.34 -12.07
CA GLU A 30 -9.02 -24.81 -12.44
C GLU A 30 -8.17 -23.75 -13.16
N THR A 31 -8.54 -22.47 -13.08
CA THR A 31 -7.74 -21.39 -13.67
C THR A 31 -6.35 -21.33 -13.03
N TYR A 32 -5.31 -21.31 -13.87
CA TYR A 32 -3.93 -21.09 -13.45
C TYR A 32 -3.42 -19.70 -13.89
N PRO A 33 -2.81 -18.91 -12.99
CA PRO A 33 -2.70 -19.15 -11.55
C PRO A 33 -4.07 -19.04 -10.84
N PRO A 34 -4.31 -19.69 -9.68
CA PRO A 34 -5.58 -19.60 -8.94
C PRO A 34 -5.77 -18.23 -8.26
N LYS A 35 -6.99 -17.98 -7.74
CA LYS A 35 -7.23 -16.87 -6.80
C LYS A 35 -6.38 -17.10 -5.54
N CYS A 36 -5.73 -16.06 -5.03
CA CYS A 36 -4.99 -16.17 -3.77
C CYS A 36 -5.95 -16.49 -2.61
N ASP A 37 -5.53 -17.39 -1.73
CA ASP A 37 -6.18 -17.61 -0.43
C ASP A 37 -5.65 -16.64 0.63
N ASP A 38 -6.33 -16.64 1.79
CA ASP A 38 -6.00 -15.82 2.96
C ASP A 38 -5.02 -16.52 3.94
N SER A 39 -4.26 -17.53 3.49
CA SER A 39 -3.35 -18.29 4.37
C SER A 39 -2.06 -17.55 4.73
N LEU A 40 -1.73 -16.46 4.03
CA LEU A 40 -0.57 -15.62 4.33
C LEU A 40 -1.03 -14.29 4.90
N GLU A 41 -0.34 -13.84 5.94
CA GLU A 41 -0.56 -12.55 6.58
C GLU A 41 -0.18 -11.40 5.61
N PRO A 42 -1.14 -10.59 5.13
CA PRO A 42 -0.88 -9.50 4.19
C PRO A 42 0.02 -8.39 4.74
N ASP A 43 0.24 -8.33 6.06
CA ASP A 43 1.21 -7.41 6.71
C ASP A 43 2.60 -8.01 6.95
N SER A 44 2.86 -9.25 6.52
CA SER A 44 4.19 -9.85 6.62
C SER A 44 5.15 -9.22 5.62
N GLY A 45 5.98 -8.29 6.12
CA GLY A 45 6.96 -7.56 5.31
C GLY A 45 8.19 -8.38 4.88
N TRP A 46 8.47 -9.50 5.54
CA TRP A 46 9.65 -10.34 5.29
C TRP A 46 9.34 -11.83 5.40
N TYR A 47 10.17 -12.67 4.79
CA TYR A 47 10.09 -14.14 4.84
C TYR A 47 8.80 -14.77 4.28
N THR A 48 8.02 -13.99 3.52
CA THR A 48 6.83 -14.48 2.81
C THR A 48 7.23 -15.05 1.44
N PRO A 49 7.03 -16.36 1.18
CA PRO A 49 7.39 -16.95 -0.11
C PRO A 49 6.49 -16.42 -1.23
N LEU A 50 7.07 -16.24 -2.42
CA LEU A 50 6.29 -15.89 -3.62
C LEU A 50 5.34 -17.03 -3.98
N ARG A 51 4.10 -16.67 -4.34
CA ARG A 51 3.07 -17.62 -4.79
C ARG A 51 2.55 -17.24 -6.18
N ALA A 52 2.35 -18.24 -7.02
CA ALA A 52 1.68 -18.08 -8.31
C ALA A 52 0.16 -18.03 -8.08
N CYS A 53 -0.38 -16.88 -7.67
CA CYS A 53 -1.81 -16.63 -7.49
C CYS A 53 -2.17 -15.19 -7.90
N PHE A 54 -3.46 -14.92 -8.17
CA PHE A 54 -3.94 -13.55 -8.45
C PHE A 54 -4.92 -13.05 -7.39
N VAL A 55 -4.77 -11.77 -7.03
CA VAL A 55 -5.70 -11.04 -6.16
C VAL A 55 -6.75 -10.31 -7.01
N VAL A 56 -8.01 -10.43 -6.61
CA VAL A 56 -9.17 -9.78 -7.23
C VAL A 56 -9.61 -8.52 -6.47
N PRO A 57 -10.34 -7.59 -7.11
CA PRO A 57 -10.89 -6.43 -6.42
C PRO A 57 -11.81 -6.85 -5.25
N ASN A 58 -11.59 -6.25 -4.08
CA ASN A 58 -12.46 -6.41 -2.93
C ASN A 58 -13.31 -5.14 -2.75
N GLU A 59 -14.62 -5.30 -2.71
CA GLU A 59 -15.55 -4.17 -2.58
C GLU A 59 -15.36 -3.36 -1.30
N LYS A 60 -14.89 -4.01 -0.22
CA LYS A 60 -14.55 -3.38 1.06
C LYS A 60 -13.47 -2.30 0.92
N TYR A 61 -12.59 -2.42 -0.06
CA TYR A 61 -11.43 -1.53 -0.25
C TYR A 61 -11.59 -0.61 -1.47
N LYS A 62 -12.83 -0.32 -1.92
CA LYS A 62 -13.07 0.57 -3.07
C LYS A 62 -12.43 1.95 -2.89
N LYS A 63 -12.40 2.52 -1.68
CA LYS A 63 -11.78 3.83 -1.41
C LYS A 63 -10.26 3.76 -1.20
N SER A 64 -9.68 2.56 -1.18
CA SER A 64 -8.24 2.36 -1.26
C SER A 64 -7.72 2.43 -2.70
N GLY A 65 -8.61 2.65 -3.68
CA GLY A 65 -8.23 2.91 -5.07
C GLY A 65 -7.53 4.27 -5.25
N LEU A 66 -6.63 4.35 -6.25
CA LEU A 66 -5.83 5.55 -6.56
C LEU A 66 -6.67 6.83 -6.74
N THR A 67 -7.92 6.69 -7.18
CA THR A 67 -8.85 7.81 -7.39
C THR A 67 -9.30 8.47 -6.09
N TYR A 68 -9.43 7.71 -5.00
CA TYR A 68 -9.96 8.20 -3.73
C TYR A 68 -8.86 8.54 -2.72
N MET A 69 -7.67 7.96 -2.89
CA MET A 69 -6.53 8.27 -2.03
C MET A 69 -6.05 9.70 -2.24
N SER A 70 -5.70 10.38 -1.15
CA SER A 70 -5.06 11.69 -1.20
C SER A 70 -3.81 11.65 -2.08
N LYS A 71 -3.55 12.72 -2.82
CA LYS A 71 -2.34 12.83 -3.65
C LYS A 71 -1.11 12.96 -2.76
N TRP A 72 0.04 12.61 -3.32
CA TRP A 72 1.32 12.98 -2.72
C TRP A 72 1.51 14.51 -2.81
N PRO A 73 2.04 15.19 -1.77
CA PRO A 73 2.55 14.66 -0.49
C PRO A 73 1.51 14.55 0.64
N GLN A 74 0.27 15.01 0.43
CA GLN A 74 -0.76 15.03 1.47
C GLN A 74 -1.04 13.64 2.07
N ARG A 75 -0.90 12.58 1.25
CA ARG A 75 -1.03 11.17 1.69
C ARG A 75 -0.18 10.81 2.90
N LEU A 76 0.97 11.46 3.10
CA LEU A 76 1.83 11.22 4.27
C LEU A 76 1.17 11.57 5.61
N ASN A 77 0.14 12.41 5.61
CA ASN A 77 -0.50 12.92 6.83
C ASN A 77 -1.94 12.42 7.01
N VAL A 78 -2.43 11.55 6.13
CA VAL A 78 -3.81 11.08 6.13
C VAL A 78 -3.83 9.59 6.45
N ALA A 79 -4.59 9.20 7.47
CA ALA A 79 -4.74 7.80 7.83
C ALA A 79 -5.36 7.02 6.65
N PRO A 80 -4.76 5.91 6.21
CA PRO A 80 -5.32 5.09 5.14
C PRO A 80 -6.60 4.38 5.60
N GLU A 81 -7.52 4.09 4.68
CA GLU A 81 -8.76 3.36 4.99
C GLU A 81 -8.49 1.97 5.61
N ARG A 82 -7.39 1.34 5.21
CA ARG A 82 -6.89 0.07 5.76
C ARG A 82 -6.66 0.11 7.27
N ILE A 83 -6.52 1.29 7.88
CA ILE A 83 -6.32 1.40 9.33
C ILE A 83 -7.45 0.75 10.14
N SER A 84 -8.65 0.69 9.58
CA SER A 84 -9.83 0.06 10.20
C SER A 84 -9.79 -1.47 10.27
N ILE A 85 -8.92 -2.12 9.48
CA ILE A 85 -8.81 -3.58 9.45
C ILE A 85 -7.61 -4.12 10.22
N VAL A 86 -6.67 -3.24 10.60
CA VAL A 86 -5.47 -3.63 11.34
C VAL A 86 -5.82 -3.66 12.83
N GLN A 87 -5.66 -4.82 13.46
CA GLN A 87 -5.93 -4.97 14.89
C GLN A 87 -5.04 -4.04 15.72
N GLY A 88 -5.63 -3.41 16.74
CA GLY A 88 -4.93 -2.45 17.60
C GLY A 88 -4.66 -1.08 16.95
N SER A 89 -5.14 -0.86 15.72
CA SER A 89 -4.94 0.38 14.99
C SER A 89 -6.22 1.22 14.85
N SER A 90 -6.04 2.53 14.77
CA SER A 90 -7.12 3.51 14.62
C SER A 90 -6.63 4.84 14.05
N THR A 91 -7.51 5.64 13.45
CA THR A 91 -7.17 6.99 12.97
C THR A 91 -6.54 7.87 14.05
N SER A 92 -6.97 7.72 15.31
CA SER A 92 -6.40 8.47 16.43
C SER A 92 -4.98 7.99 16.78
N SER A 93 -4.73 6.68 16.78
CA SER A 93 -3.39 6.12 17.00
C SER A 93 -2.39 6.57 15.93
N PHE A 94 -2.78 6.57 14.65
CA PHE A 94 -1.97 7.12 13.55
C PHE A 94 -1.72 8.61 13.72
N SER A 95 -2.73 9.40 14.05
CA SER A 95 -2.58 10.86 14.24
C SER A 95 -1.62 11.18 15.38
N HIS A 96 -1.71 10.41 16.47
CA HIS A 96 -0.81 10.52 17.61
C HIS A 96 0.64 10.13 17.25
N ASP A 97 0.82 9.05 16.51
CA ASP A 97 2.13 8.61 16.02
C ASP A 97 2.77 9.63 15.07
N ASN A 98 2.02 10.13 14.09
CA ASN A 98 2.48 11.20 13.19
C ASN A 98 2.92 12.46 13.96
N SER A 99 2.20 12.83 15.04
CA SER A 99 2.60 13.94 15.92
C SER A 99 3.93 13.67 16.65
N LYS A 100 4.13 12.44 17.14
CA LYS A 100 5.42 12.03 17.73
C LYS A 100 6.53 12.06 16.69
N TRP A 101 6.28 11.57 15.48
CA TRP A 101 7.25 11.56 14.38
C TRP A 101 7.72 12.97 14.03
N LYS A 102 6.78 13.93 13.90
CA LYS A 102 7.11 15.36 13.69
C LYS A 102 8.03 15.93 14.76
N LYS A 103 7.76 15.63 16.04
CA LYS A 103 8.62 16.07 17.16
C LYS A 103 10.01 15.42 17.09
N ARG A 104 10.08 14.12 16.79
CA ARG A 104 11.35 13.38 16.66
C ARG A 104 12.22 13.93 15.54
N VAL A 105 11.66 14.13 14.34
CA VAL A 105 12.40 14.73 13.22
C VAL A 105 12.93 16.10 13.58
N HIS A 106 12.10 16.94 14.21
CA HIS A 106 12.53 18.27 14.61
C HIS A 106 13.68 18.22 15.63
N HIS A 107 13.66 17.27 16.56
CA HIS A 107 14.76 17.04 17.48
C HIS A 107 16.03 16.57 16.76
N TYR A 108 15.94 15.51 15.94
CA TYR A 108 17.09 14.96 15.24
C TYR A 108 17.73 15.95 14.25
N LYS A 109 16.94 16.80 13.59
CA LYS A 109 17.47 17.88 12.75
C LYS A 109 18.37 18.86 13.49
N LYS A 110 18.19 19.03 14.81
CA LYS A 110 19.08 19.87 15.64
C LYS A 110 20.40 19.18 15.94
N LEU A 111 20.39 17.86 16.10
CA LEU A 111 21.58 17.05 16.39
C LEU A 111 22.40 16.74 15.14
N LEU A 112 21.71 16.58 14.00
CA LEU A 112 22.28 16.23 12.70
C LEU A 112 21.82 17.27 11.67
N PRO A 113 22.54 18.40 11.53
CA PRO A 113 22.18 19.47 10.61
C PRO A 113 22.10 19.03 9.14
N ASP A 114 22.81 17.95 8.78
CA ASP A 114 22.77 17.38 7.43
C ASP A 114 21.41 16.71 7.11
N LEU A 115 20.53 16.47 8.09
CA LEU A 115 19.18 15.94 7.87
C LEU A 115 18.27 16.94 7.16
N GLY A 116 17.89 16.61 5.93
CA GLY A 116 17.13 17.50 5.04
C GLY A 116 18.00 18.23 4.02
N THR A 117 19.31 17.93 4.00
CA THR A 117 20.23 18.31 2.91
C THR A 117 20.42 17.13 1.96
N GLU A 118 21.12 17.34 0.84
CA GLU A 118 21.40 16.27 -0.13
C GLU A 118 22.43 15.22 0.36
N LYS A 119 23.14 15.50 1.46
CA LYS A 119 24.12 14.58 2.05
C LYS A 119 23.46 13.35 2.68
N VAL A 120 22.23 13.51 3.19
CA VAL A 120 21.43 12.40 3.72
C VAL A 120 20.19 12.24 2.86
N ARG A 121 20.21 11.22 1.99
CA ARG A 121 19.13 10.99 1.02
C ARG A 121 17.97 10.16 1.56
N ASN A 122 18.22 9.30 2.55
CA ASN A 122 17.21 8.39 3.12
C ASN A 122 17.39 8.28 4.63
N VAL A 123 16.27 8.29 5.35
CA VAL A 123 16.19 8.02 6.79
C VAL A 123 15.04 7.04 6.99
N MET A 124 15.29 5.97 7.72
CA MET A 124 14.30 4.94 8.02
C MET A 124 14.28 4.70 9.53
N ASP A 125 13.10 4.79 10.14
CA ASP A 125 12.88 4.35 11.52
C ASP A 125 12.52 2.86 11.48
N MET A 126 13.44 2.00 11.89
CA MET A 126 13.24 0.53 11.91
C MET A 126 12.25 0.07 12.99
N ASN A 127 11.79 0.98 13.86
CA ASN A 127 10.83 0.70 14.93
C ASN A 127 9.53 1.49 14.74
N THR A 128 9.22 1.88 13.50
CA THR A 128 7.98 2.56 13.17
C THR A 128 6.80 1.58 13.15
N ALA A 129 5.67 1.98 13.74
CA ALA A 129 4.44 1.18 13.73
C ALA A 129 3.59 1.44 12.48
N TYR A 130 3.60 2.68 11.97
CA TYR A 130 2.76 3.10 10.83
C TYR A 130 3.55 3.55 9.60
N GLY A 131 4.88 3.53 9.67
CA GLY A 131 5.78 4.06 8.63
C GLY A 131 6.37 5.41 9.03
#